data_AF-A0A2P6PVA9-F1
#
_entry.id   AF-A0A2P6PVA9-F1
#
_cell.length_a   1.000
_cell.length_b   1.000
_cell.length_c   1.000
_cell.angle_alpha   90.00
_cell.angle_beta   90.00
_cell.angle_gamma   90.00
#
_symmetry.space_group_name_H-M   'P 1'
#
loop_
_entity.id
_entity.type
_entity.pdbx_description
1 polymer ?
#
loop_
_entity_poly.entity_id
_entity_poly.type
_entity_poly.pdbx_seq_one_letter_code
_entity_poly.pdbx_strand_id
1 'polypeptide(L)'
;MEKRNGNSANQIFWSIVSFLRRCLFLVICACPIPHHIAFIMDGNRRYAKKQKLMEGTGHRVGFVALMSMLKYCYELGVRYVTIYAFSIENFKRQPEEVQSLMDLMQEKIEGLIKEESIVNRYGVKVHFIGNLKLLSEPVRLAAERAMVATANNSRGVLSICIAYTSTDEIVHAVQESCEEKWNEISALNASGAGYGLDKFGGNEKDERENIVKLTDIERHMYMAVAPDPDILIRTSGETRLSNFLLWQSAYCCLYCPSVLWPEIGFRHFVWAILNFQCNRLYLERKKKQS
;
A
#
# COMPACT_ATOMS: atom_id res chain seq x y z
N MET A 1 -10.15 -2.20 49.91
CA MET A 1 -9.36 -1.08 49.35
C MET A 1 -8.15 -1.69 48.62
N GLU A 2 -8.39 -2.45 47.56
CA GLU A 2 -7.35 -3.24 46.87
C GLU A 2 -7.80 -3.48 45.42
N LYS A 3 -7.56 -2.51 44.54
CA LYS A 3 -7.76 -2.65 43.08
C LYS A 3 -6.91 -1.65 42.26
N ARG A 4 -5.88 -1.02 42.85
CA ARG A 4 -5.05 0.02 42.18
C ARG A 4 -3.64 -0.42 41.75
N ASN A 5 -3.09 -1.55 42.24
CA ASN A 5 -1.70 -1.91 41.95
C ASN A 5 -1.45 -2.58 40.58
N GLY A 6 -2.46 -3.21 39.95
CA GLY A 6 -2.29 -3.90 38.67
C GLY A 6 -2.07 -2.96 37.46
N ASN A 7 -2.57 -1.72 37.52
CA ASN A 7 -2.46 -0.77 36.41
C ASN A 7 -1.10 -0.05 36.37
N SER A 8 -0.50 0.23 37.53
CA SER A 8 0.77 0.96 37.60
C SER A 8 1.95 0.13 37.08
N ALA A 9 2.05 -1.14 37.49
CA ALA A 9 3.09 -2.04 37.01
C ALA A 9 3.02 -2.27 35.49
N ASN A 10 1.81 -2.41 34.94
CA ASN A 10 1.60 -2.51 33.51
C ASN A 10 1.99 -1.22 32.78
N GLN A 11 1.63 -0.05 33.30
CA GLN A 11 2.02 1.23 32.69
C GLN A 11 3.55 1.43 32.68
N ILE A 12 4.23 1.08 33.77
CA ILE A 12 5.69 1.14 33.86
C ILE A 12 6.32 0.18 32.84
N PHE A 13 5.84 -1.06 32.77
CA PHE A 13 6.33 -2.04 31.81
C PHE A 13 6.18 -1.56 30.36
N TRP A 14 5.00 -1.05 29.97
CA TRP A 14 4.76 -0.51 28.64
C TRP A 14 5.63 0.72 28.33
N SER A 15 5.89 1.55 29.35
CA SER A 15 6.79 2.71 29.22
C SER A 15 8.23 2.27 28.96
N ILE A 16 8.72 1.27 29.69
CA ILE A 16 10.06 0.69 29.47
C ILE A 16 10.16 0.08 28.07
N VAL A 17 9.18 -0.73 27.67
CA VAL A 17 9.16 -1.34 26.33
C VAL A 17 9.14 -0.27 25.23
N SER A 18 8.37 0.81 25.41
CA SER A 18 8.34 1.92 24.46
C SER A 18 9.65 2.70 24.43
N PHE A 19 10.31 2.86 25.58
CA PHE A 19 11.63 3.50 25.67
C PHE A 19 12.68 2.68 24.95
N LEU A 20 12.78 1.38 25.23
CA LEU A 20 13.69 0.46 24.56
C LEU A 20 13.46 0.43 23.04
N ARG A 21 12.19 0.42 22.61
CA ARG A 21 11.84 0.51 21.19
C ARG A 21 12.38 1.79 20.55
N ARG A 22 12.20 2.93 21.23
CA ARG A 22 12.70 4.23 20.75
C ARG A 22 14.23 4.25 20.67
N CYS A 23 14.93 3.71 21.67
CA CYS A 23 16.38 3.56 21.63
C CYS A 23 16.83 2.70 20.44
N LEU A 24 16.16 1.58 20.18
CA LEU A 24 16.50 0.74 19.03
C LEU A 24 16.25 1.45 17.70
N PHE A 25 15.17 2.19 17.56
CA PHE A 25 14.94 3.01 16.37
C PHE A 25 16.00 4.08 16.18
N LEU A 26 16.48 4.73 17.24
CA LEU A 26 17.60 5.67 17.13
C LEU A 26 18.86 5.01 16.56
N VAL A 27 19.16 3.76 16.95
CA VAL A 27 20.28 2.99 16.41
C VAL A 27 20.04 2.63 14.94
N ILE A 28 18.84 2.15 14.60
CA ILE A 28 18.50 1.76 13.22
C ILE A 28 18.54 2.98 12.28
N CYS A 29 18.07 4.14 12.74
CA CYS A 29 18.08 5.39 11.98
C CYS A 29 19.47 6.01 11.81
N ALA A 30 20.51 5.49 12.47
CA ALA A 30 21.89 5.84 12.13
C ALA A 30 22.27 5.35 10.72
N CYS A 31 21.56 4.34 10.23
CA CYS A 31 21.60 3.89 8.86
C CYS A 31 20.38 4.40 8.08
N PRO A 32 20.45 4.43 6.74
CA PRO A 32 19.32 4.81 5.91
C PRO A 32 18.08 3.96 6.16
N ILE A 33 16.92 4.59 6.24
CA ILE A 33 15.63 3.91 6.41
C ILE A 33 14.88 3.86 5.07
N PRO A 34 14.00 2.87 4.86
CA PRO A 34 13.13 2.85 3.70
C PRO A 34 12.14 4.03 3.76
N HIS A 35 11.90 4.67 2.63
CA HIS A 35 10.88 5.70 2.47
C HIS A 35 9.50 5.07 2.30
N HIS A 36 9.44 3.89 1.64
CA HIS A 36 8.20 3.19 1.34
C HIS A 36 8.28 1.69 1.65
N ILE A 37 7.32 1.20 2.45
CA ILE A 37 7.15 -0.23 2.73
C ILE A 37 5.79 -0.71 2.25
N ALA A 38 5.78 -1.79 1.48
CA ALA A 38 4.57 -2.48 1.03
C ALA A 38 4.35 -3.80 1.80
N PHE A 39 3.11 -4.14 2.12
CA PHE A 39 2.74 -5.36 2.86
C PHE A 39 1.72 -6.22 2.11
N ILE A 40 2.06 -7.49 1.91
CA ILE A 40 1.10 -8.56 1.58
C ILE A 40 0.76 -9.31 2.88
N MET A 41 -0.43 -9.03 3.41
CA MET A 41 -0.88 -9.47 4.73
C MET A 41 -1.48 -10.90 4.69
N ASP A 42 -0.67 -11.89 4.32
CA ASP A 42 -1.11 -13.27 4.12
C ASP A 42 -1.06 -14.10 5.43
N GLY A 43 -1.94 -15.09 5.55
CA GLY A 43 -1.97 -16.04 6.67
C GLY A 43 -3.15 -15.89 7.63
N ASN A 44 -4.07 -14.94 7.43
CA ASN A 44 -5.20 -14.69 8.34
C ASN A 44 -6.10 -15.93 8.55
N ARG A 45 -6.49 -16.61 7.46
CA ARG A 45 -7.32 -17.83 7.53
C ARG A 45 -6.58 -19.00 8.17
N ARG A 46 -5.29 -19.18 7.82
CA ARG A 46 -4.42 -20.20 8.42
C ARG A 46 -4.27 -20.01 9.93
N TYR A 47 -4.13 -18.75 10.36
CA TYR A 47 -4.08 -18.39 11.77
C TYR A 47 -5.38 -18.72 12.50
N ALA A 48 -6.54 -18.34 11.94
CA ALA A 48 -7.84 -18.66 12.52
C ALA A 48 -8.02 -20.17 12.71
N LYS A 49 -7.67 -20.98 11.70
CA LYS A 49 -7.70 -22.44 11.78
C LYS A 49 -6.75 -22.99 12.85
N LYS A 50 -5.51 -22.48 12.90
CA LYS A 50 -4.50 -22.87 13.90
C LYS A 50 -4.98 -22.60 15.33
N GLN A 51 -5.65 -21.47 15.55
CA GLN A 51 -6.15 -21.04 16.87
C GLN A 51 -7.58 -21.52 17.16
N LYS A 52 -8.18 -22.34 16.28
CA LYS A 52 -9.58 -22.81 16.37
C LYS A 52 -10.60 -21.67 16.56
N LEU A 53 -10.35 -20.55 15.89
CA LEU A 53 -11.22 -19.37 15.93
C LEU A 53 -12.31 -19.47 14.86
N MET A 54 -13.43 -18.80 15.10
CA MET A 54 -14.48 -18.63 14.12
C MET A 54 -13.97 -17.90 12.87
N GLU A 55 -14.59 -18.19 11.73
CA GLU A 55 -14.34 -17.51 10.46
C GLU A 55 -14.48 -15.99 10.61
N GLY A 56 -13.67 -15.22 9.88
CA GLY A 56 -13.58 -13.75 10.02
C GLY A 56 -12.73 -13.26 11.21
N THR A 57 -12.64 -14.00 12.32
CA THR A 57 -11.85 -13.58 13.51
C THR A 57 -10.37 -13.38 13.18
N GLY A 58 -9.81 -14.24 12.31
CA GLY A 58 -8.42 -14.09 11.86
C GLY A 58 -8.14 -12.76 11.18
N HIS A 59 -9.10 -12.22 10.41
CA HIS A 59 -8.98 -10.91 9.79
C HIS A 59 -9.08 -9.76 10.80
N ARG A 60 -9.90 -9.91 11.85
CA ARG A 60 -9.96 -8.94 12.96
C ARG A 60 -8.63 -8.85 13.71
N VAL A 61 -7.99 -9.98 14.02
CA VAL A 61 -6.65 -10.00 14.63
C VAL A 61 -5.60 -9.46 13.65
N GLY A 62 -5.72 -9.81 12.36
CA GLY A 62 -4.87 -9.24 11.31
C GLY A 62 -4.93 -7.71 11.24
N PHE A 63 -6.09 -7.11 11.48
CA PHE A 63 -6.21 -5.65 11.56
C PHE A 63 -5.45 -5.06 12.78
N VAL A 64 -5.41 -5.76 13.91
CA VAL A 64 -4.61 -5.34 15.08
C VAL A 64 -3.12 -5.41 14.76
N ALA A 65 -2.68 -6.44 14.04
CA ALA A 65 -1.31 -6.56 13.55
C ALA A 65 -0.96 -5.42 12.58
N LEU A 66 -1.87 -5.05 11.67
CA LEU A 66 -1.72 -3.91 10.78
C LEU A 66 -1.50 -2.60 11.55
N MET A 67 -2.34 -2.30 12.53
CA MET A 67 -2.19 -1.08 13.34
C MET A 67 -0.85 -1.04 14.08
N SER A 68 -0.36 -2.19 14.53
CA SER A 68 0.96 -2.32 15.15
C SER A 68 2.10 -2.06 14.16
N MET A 69 2.02 -2.64 12.95
CA MET A 69 3.03 -2.42 11.90
C MET A 69 3.04 -0.97 11.40
N LEU A 70 1.87 -0.36 11.18
CA LEU A 70 1.77 1.05 10.81
C LEU A 70 2.39 1.95 11.87
N LYS A 71 2.13 1.67 13.16
CA LYS A 71 2.76 2.40 14.26
C LYS A 71 4.29 2.30 14.19
N TYR A 72 4.84 1.11 13.95
CA TYR A 72 6.29 0.95 13.82
C TYR A 72 6.85 1.68 12.61
N CYS A 73 6.16 1.67 11.46
CA CYS A 73 6.56 2.42 10.27
C CYS A 73 6.65 3.92 10.56
N TYR A 74 5.59 4.50 11.11
CA TYR A 74 5.54 5.95 11.36
C TYR A 74 6.44 6.40 12.52
N GLU A 75 6.63 5.56 13.55
CA GLU A 75 7.60 5.84 14.62
C GLU A 75 9.05 5.77 14.12
N LEU A 76 9.36 4.90 13.16
CA LEU A 76 10.68 4.84 12.51
C LEU A 76 10.92 6.03 11.57
N GLY A 77 9.84 6.64 11.04
CA GLY A 77 9.90 7.75 10.08
C GLY A 77 9.65 7.35 8.62
N VAL A 78 9.12 6.14 8.39
CA VAL A 78 8.69 5.71 7.05
C VAL A 78 7.53 6.58 6.59
N ARG A 79 7.64 7.17 5.41
CA ARG A 79 6.68 8.16 4.92
C ARG A 79 5.53 7.53 4.15
N TYR A 80 5.78 6.45 3.41
CA TYR A 80 4.78 5.79 2.58
C TYR A 80 4.60 4.35 3.06
N VAL A 81 3.35 3.92 3.21
CA VAL A 81 3.02 2.53 3.48
C VAL A 81 1.94 2.08 2.51
N THR A 82 2.14 0.95 1.83
CA THR A 82 1.11 0.33 0.99
C THR A 82 0.72 -1.02 1.55
N ILE A 83 -0.58 -1.34 1.56
CA ILE A 83 -1.07 -2.62 2.06
C ILE A 83 -1.96 -3.30 1.04
N TYR A 84 -1.83 -4.62 0.91
CA TYR A 84 -2.74 -5.42 0.10
C TYR A 84 -3.89 -5.94 0.95
N ALA A 85 -5.04 -5.28 0.86
CA ALA A 85 -6.20 -5.60 1.68
C ALA A 85 -7.17 -6.58 0.99
N PHE A 86 -7.48 -6.36 -0.28
CA PHE A 86 -8.40 -7.23 -1.03
C PHE A 86 -8.07 -7.24 -2.53
N SER A 87 -7.86 -8.42 -3.12
CA SER A 87 -7.57 -8.56 -4.55
C SER A 87 -8.84 -8.76 -5.38
N ILE A 88 -8.79 -8.44 -6.68
CA ILE A 88 -9.88 -8.76 -7.62
C ILE A 88 -10.17 -10.28 -7.64
N GLU A 89 -9.13 -11.11 -7.52
CA GLU A 89 -9.29 -12.56 -7.45
C GLU A 89 -10.05 -13.03 -6.20
N ASN A 90 -10.13 -12.22 -5.14
CA ASN A 90 -10.86 -12.59 -3.93
C ASN A 90 -12.38 -12.51 -4.10
N PHE A 91 -12.89 -11.86 -5.13
CA PHE A 91 -14.32 -11.95 -5.49
C PHE A 91 -14.73 -13.36 -5.94
N LYS A 92 -13.79 -14.23 -6.31
CA LYS A 92 -14.06 -15.63 -6.67
C LYS A 92 -14.26 -16.55 -5.45
N ARG A 93 -14.15 -16.02 -4.23
CA ARG A 93 -14.42 -16.79 -2.99
C ARG A 93 -15.92 -16.94 -2.78
N GLN A 94 -16.30 -17.70 -1.75
CA GLN A 94 -17.71 -17.90 -1.42
C GLN A 94 -18.40 -16.56 -1.13
N PRO A 95 -19.63 -16.33 -1.61
CA PRO A 95 -20.33 -15.05 -1.45
C PRO A 95 -20.43 -14.58 0.01
N GLU A 96 -20.63 -15.51 0.95
CA GLU A 96 -20.73 -15.21 2.38
C GLU A 96 -19.38 -14.73 2.95
N GLU A 97 -18.26 -15.32 2.50
CA GLU A 97 -16.91 -14.87 2.88
C GLU A 97 -16.64 -13.46 2.33
N VAL A 98 -17.02 -13.21 1.08
CA VAL A 98 -16.86 -11.90 0.44
C VAL A 98 -17.68 -10.85 1.18
N GLN A 99 -18.94 -11.13 1.50
CA GLN A 99 -19.80 -10.19 2.24
C GLN A 99 -19.23 -9.88 3.62
N SER A 100 -18.80 -10.90 4.37
CA SER A 100 -18.18 -10.69 5.69
C SER A 100 -16.91 -9.83 5.62
N LEU A 101 -16.10 -9.99 4.57
CA LEU A 101 -14.94 -9.15 4.33
C LEU A 101 -15.31 -7.70 3.97
N MET A 102 -16.38 -7.50 3.19
CA MET A 102 -16.89 -6.16 2.86
C MET A 102 -17.39 -5.44 4.11
N ASP A 103 -18.18 -6.11 4.95
CA ASP A 103 -18.68 -5.55 6.21
C ASP A 103 -17.53 -5.18 7.15
N LEU A 104 -16.52 -6.05 7.26
CA LEU A 104 -15.31 -5.76 8.04
C LEU A 104 -14.53 -4.58 7.44
N MET A 105 -14.36 -4.52 6.12
CA MET A 105 -13.68 -3.41 5.46
C MET A 105 -14.40 -2.09 5.74
N GLN A 106 -15.73 -2.04 5.61
CA GLN A 106 -16.50 -0.85 5.96
C GLN A 106 -16.26 -0.43 7.42
N GLU A 107 -16.42 -1.36 8.38
CA GLU A 107 -16.20 -1.11 9.81
C GLU A 107 -14.82 -0.51 10.07
N LYS A 108 -13.78 -1.04 9.41
CA LYS A 108 -12.39 -0.61 9.61
C LYS A 108 -12.06 0.71 8.93
N ILE A 109 -12.57 0.96 7.74
CA ILE A 109 -12.40 2.23 7.03
C ILE A 109 -13.06 3.37 7.83
N GLU A 110 -14.27 3.15 8.33
CA GLU A 110 -14.93 4.12 9.22
C GLU A 110 -14.19 4.28 10.56
N GLY A 111 -13.46 3.26 11.00
CA GLY A 111 -12.54 3.38 12.13
C GLY A 111 -11.33 4.29 11.87
N LEU A 112 -10.85 4.38 10.62
CA LEU A 112 -9.68 5.20 10.27
C LEU A 112 -9.96 6.70 10.37
N ILE A 113 -11.21 7.12 10.21
CA ILE A 113 -11.60 8.55 10.27
C ILE A 113 -11.87 9.06 11.69
N LYS A 114 -11.94 8.17 12.69
CA LYS A 114 -12.15 8.57 14.10
C LYS A 114 -10.97 9.40 14.60
N GLU A 115 -11.23 10.35 15.50
CA GLU A 115 -10.21 11.29 16.01
C GLU A 115 -9.01 10.57 16.64
N GLU A 116 -9.26 9.50 17.39
CA GLU A 116 -8.22 8.69 18.05
C GLU A 116 -7.44 7.78 17.10
N SER A 117 -7.74 7.80 15.79
CA SER A 117 -7.13 6.89 14.83
C SER A 117 -5.63 7.18 14.66
N ILE A 118 -4.92 6.13 14.24
CA ILE A 118 -3.50 6.26 13.87
C ILE A 118 -3.31 7.29 12.75
N VAL A 119 -4.31 7.43 11.88
CA VAL A 119 -4.27 8.30 10.72
C VAL A 119 -4.22 9.77 11.16
N ASN A 120 -5.11 10.17 12.07
CA ASN A 120 -5.13 11.52 12.61
C ASN A 120 -3.93 11.77 13.53
N ARG A 121 -3.60 10.82 14.42
CA ARG A 121 -2.48 10.94 15.35
C ARG A 121 -1.13 11.18 14.66
N TYR A 122 -0.88 10.53 13.52
CA TYR A 122 0.37 10.66 12.79
C TYR A 122 0.27 11.62 11.59
N GLY A 123 -0.90 12.23 11.33
CA GLY A 123 -1.11 13.11 10.19
C GLY A 123 -0.91 12.40 8.84
N VAL A 124 -1.50 11.21 8.70
CA VAL A 124 -1.38 10.33 7.54
C VAL A 124 -2.50 10.60 6.54
N LYS A 125 -2.17 10.73 5.27
CA LYS A 125 -3.11 10.81 4.16
C LYS A 125 -3.46 9.41 3.68
N VAL A 126 -4.73 9.08 3.52
CA VAL A 126 -5.17 7.74 3.09
C VAL A 126 -5.60 7.79 1.63
N HIS A 127 -5.14 6.82 0.85
CA HIS A 127 -5.58 6.58 -0.51
C HIS A 127 -6.10 5.14 -0.65
N PHE A 128 -7.23 4.96 -1.35
CA PHE A 128 -7.71 3.63 -1.73
C PHE A 128 -7.38 3.41 -3.21
N ILE A 129 -6.68 2.31 -3.50
CA ILE A 129 -6.04 2.02 -4.78
C ILE A 129 -6.65 0.75 -5.37
N GLY A 130 -7.08 0.78 -6.62
CA GLY A 130 -7.69 -0.35 -7.32
C GLY A 130 -9.01 0.02 -7.99
N ASN A 131 -9.70 -0.97 -8.52
CA ASN A 131 -10.97 -0.75 -9.23
C ASN A 131 -12.13 -0.62 -8.22
N LEU A 132 -12.29 0.58 -7.66
CA LEU A 132 -13.30 0.87 -6.64
C LEU A 132 -14.74 0.69 -7.13
N LYS A 133 -14.97 0.63 -8.46
CA LYS A 133 -16.29 0.35 -9.06
C LYS A 133 -16.76 -1.08 -8.77
N LEU A 134 -15.85 -2.00 -8.47
CA LEU A 134 -16.17 -3.39 -8.11
C LEU A 134 -16.62 -3.54 -6.65
N LEU A 135 -16.46 -2.51 -5.83
CA LEU A 135 -16.83 -2.55 -4.42
C LEU A 135 -18.34 -2.36 -4.22
N SER A 136 -18.87 -2.89 -3.12
CA SER A 136 -20.22 -2.55 -2.69
C SER A 136 -20.29 -1.05 -2.38
N GLU A 137 -21.45 -0.45 -2.66
CA GLU A 137 -21.67 0.98 -2.46
C GLU A 137 -21.30 1.46 -1.04
N PRO A 138 -21.65 0.77 0.06
CA PRO A 138 -21.27 1.20 1.40
C PRO A 138 -19.75 1.30 1.60
N VAL A 139 -18.98 0.33 1.08
CA VAL A 139 -17.52 0.30 1.20
C VAL A 139 -16.90 1.39 0.34
N ARG A 140 -17.38 1.57 -0.89
CA ARG A 140 -16.91 2.62 -1.80
C ARG A 140 -17.11 4.01 -1.19
N LEU A 141 -18.31 4.29 -0.68
CA LEU A 141 -18.62 5.57 -0.03
C LEU A 141 -17.78 5.79 1.24
N ALA A 142 -17.53 4.73 2.03
CA ALA A 142 -16.65 4.83 3.20
C ALA A 142 -15.20 5.18 2.79
N ALA A 143 -14.68 4.56 1.73
CA ALA A 143 -13.36 4.84 1.18
C ALA A 143 -13.25 6.30 0.70
N GLU A 144 -14.23 6.79 -0.05
CA GLU A 144 -14.29 8.18 -0.52
C GLU A 144 -14.30 9.18 0.64
N ARG A 145 -15.15 8.96 1.65
CA ARG A 145 -15.18 9.79 2.86
C ARG A 145 -13.83 9.82 3.57
N ALA A 146 -13.16 8.68 3.68
CA ALA A 146 -11.85 8.60 4.32
C ALA A 146 -10.74 9.33 3.53
N MET A 147 -10.76 9.28 2.20
CA MET A 147 -9.83 10.05 1.37
C MET A 147 -10.04 11.56 1.54
N VAL A 148 -11.30 12.02 1.55
CA VAL A 148 -11.64 13.44 1.76
C VAL A 148 -11.23 13.89 3.16
N ALA A 149 -11.58 13.13 4.20
CA ALA A 149 -11.29 13.48 5.59
C ALA A 149 -9.78 13.59 5.88
N THR A 150 -8.95 12.87 5.11
CA THR A 150 -7.50 12.82 5.32
C THR A 150 -6.72 13.60 4.26
N ALA A 151 -7.40 14.32 3.35
CA ALA A 151 -6.78 14.97 2.20
C ALA A 151 -5.72 16.02 2.57
N ASN A 152 -5.91 16.70 3.70
CA ASN A 152 -5.01 17.75 4.19
C ASN A 152 -3.84 17.22 5.03
N ASN A 153 -3.80 15.93 5.32
CA ASN A 153 -2.69 15.31 6.02
C ASN A 153 -1.47 15.21 5.09
N SER A 154 -0.27 15.41 5.64
CA SER A 154 0.96 15.53 4.82
C SER A 154 2.19 14.82 5.41
N ARG A 155 2.09 14.30 6.64
CA ARG A 155 3.24 13.71 7.34
C ARG A 155 3.57 12.30 6.86
N GLY A 156 2.58 11.56 6.37
CA GLY A 156 2.75 10.24 5.78
C GLY A 156 1.59 9.89 4.85
N VAL A 157 1.74 8.79 4.11
CA VAL A 157 0.75 8.30 3.16
C VAL A 157 0.51 6.81 3.39
N LEU A 158 -0.77 6.43 3.52
CA LEU A 158 -1.22 5.05 3.57
C LEU A 158 -2.04 4.73 2.32
N SER A 159 -1.49 3.90 1.43
CA SER A 159 -2.19 3.40 0.25
C SER A 159 -2.77 2.01 0.54
N ILE A 160 -4.09 1.88 0.48
CA ILE A 160 -4.81 0.64 0.76
C ILE A 160 -5.30 0.06 -0.58
N CYS A 161 -4.68 -1.03 -1.02
CA CYS A 161 -5.06 -1.70 -2.26
C CYS A 161 -6.27 -2.60 -2.03
N ILE A 162 -7.41 -2.23 -2.62
CA ILE A 162 -8.71 -2.92 -2.50
C ILE A 162 -9.31 -3.09 -3.89
N ALA A 163 -9.84 -4.28 -4.19
CA ALA A 163 -10.25 -4.66 -5.54
C ALA A 163 -9.10 -4.38 -6.54
N TYR A 164 -7.88 -4.76 -6.14
CA TYR A 164 -6.66 -4.42 -6.86
C TYR A 164 -5.96 -5.68 -7.37
N THR A 165 -5.46 -5.63 -8.60
CA THR A 165 -4.38 -6.49 -9.09
C THR A 165 -3.45 -5.64 -9.96
N SER A 166 -2.17 -5.99 -9.99
CA SER A 166 -1.18 -5.23 -10.76
C SER A 166 -1.44 -5.31 -12.26
N THR A 167 -1.92 -6.45 -12.76
CA THR A 167 -2.32 -6.56 -14.17
C THR A 167 -3.50 -5.65 -14.52
N ASP A 168 -4.49 -5.52 -13.65
CA ASP A 168 -5.63 -4.61 -13.86
C ASP A 168 -5.18 -3.15 -13.85
N GLU A 169 -4.30 -2.79 -12.91
CA GLU A 169 -3.68 -1.46 -12.86
C GLU A 169 -2.89 -1.13 -14.14
N ILE A 170 -2.06 -2.05 -14.64
CA ILE A 170 -1.28 -1.85 -15.87
C ILE A 170 -2.21 -1.67 -17.08
N VAL A 171 -3.24 -2.50 -17.20
CA VAL A 171 -4.22 -2.39 -18.29
C VAL A 171 -4.94 -1.04 -18.23
N HIS A 172 -5.40 -0.64 -17.05
CA HIS A 172 -6.01 0.67 -16.84
C HIS A 172 -5.06 1.81 -17.23
N ALA A 173 -3.82 1.78 -16.75
CA ALA A 173 -2.84 2.82 -17.04
C ALA A 173 -2.56 2.98 -18.54
N VAL A 174 -2.48 1.86 -19.27
CA VAL A 174 -2.31 1.88 -20.73
C VAL A 174 -3.57 2.44 -21.42
N GLN A 175 -4.76 2.04 -20.99
CA GLN A 175 -6.02 2.54 -21.55
C GLN A 175 -6.16 4.05 -21.37
N GLU A 176 -5.96 4.56 -20.16
CA GLU A 176 -6.03 6.00 -19.85
C GLU A 176 -4.98 6.79 -20.65
N SER A 177 -3.75 6.26 -20.77
CA SER A 177 -2.69 6.90 -21.55
C SER A 177 -3.06 7.00 -23.04
N CYS A 178 -3.67 5.95 -23.60
CA CYS A 178 -4.15 5.96 -24.98
C CYS A 178 -5.32 6.93 -25.16
N GLU A 179 -6.27 6.97 -24.22
CA GLU A 179 -7.41 7.88 -24.27
C GLU A 179 -7.00 9.35 -24.18
N GLU A 180 -6.07 9.69 -23.27
CA GLU A 180 -5.53 11.04 -23.17
C GLU A 180 -4.85 11.48 -24.47
N LYS A 181 -3.96 10.64 -25.02
CA LYS A 181 -3.28 10.92 -26.29
C LYS A 181 -4.27 11.05 -27.46
N TRP A 182 -5.28 10.19 -27.50
CA TRP A 182 -6.33 10.27 -28.52
C TRP A 182 -7.11 11.58 -28.43
N ASN A 183 -7.42 12.03 -27.22
CA ASN A 183 -8.12 13.29 -26.98
C ASN A 183 -7.26 14.50 -27.36
N GLU A 184 -5.95 14.48 -27.07
CA GLU A 184 -4.99 15.51 -27.50
C GLU A 184 -4.95 15.64 -29.03
N ILE A 185 -4.80 14.51 -29.75
CA ILE A 185 -4.79 14.47 -31.22
C ILE A 185 -6.13 14.97 -31.80
N SER A 186 -7.25 14.55 -31.20
CA SER A 186 -8.59 14.96 -31.63
C SER A 186 -8.82 16.47 -31.46
N ALA A 187 -8.33 17.05 -30.36
CA ALA A 187 -8.41 18.49 -30.12
C ALA A 187 -7.54 19.31 -31.10
N LEU A 188 -6.35 18.82 -31.42
CA LEU A 188 -5.48 19.44 -32.44
C LEU A 188 -6.14 19.45 -33.83
N ASN A 189 -6.79 18.35 -34.20
CA ASN A 189 -7.54 18.26 -35.46
C ASN A 189 -8.77 19.19 -35.48
N ALA A 190 -9.48 19.33 -34.36
CA ALA A 190 -10.66 20.19 -34.26
C ALA A 190 -10.33 21.70 -34.26
N SER A 191 -9.16 22.09 -33.76
CA SER A 191 -8.72 23.49 -33.70
C SER A 191 -8.23 24.07 -35.05
N GLY A 192 -8.26 23.28 -36.13
CA GLY A 192 -7.86 23.72 -37.47
C GLY A 192 -6.35 23.87 -37.68
N ALA A 193 -5.54 23.67 -36.63
CA ALA A 193 -4.08 23.59 -36.73
C ALA A 193 -3.59 22.35 -37.52
N GLY A 194 -4.46 21.35 -37.73
CA GLY A 194 -4.18 20.14 -38.53
C GLY A 194 -4.38 20.28 -40.04
N TYR A 195 -5.00 21.36 -40.55
CA TYR A 195 -5.24 21.56 -41.99
C TYR A 195 -4.06 22.26 -42.70
N GLY A 196 -2.83 21.82 -42.40
CA GLY A 196 -1.60 22.32 -43.01
C GLY A 196 -0.50 21.27 -43.23
N LEU A 197 -0.84 19.98 -43.10
CA LEU A 197 0.11 18.86 -43.20
C LEU A 197 -0.08 17.99 -44.46
N ASP A 198 -0.55 18.57 -45.56
CA ASP A 198 -0.26 18.07 -46.91
C ASP A 198 1.15 18.54 -47.36
N LYS A 199 2.15 18.40 -46.49
CA LYS A 199 3.56 18.51 -46.87
C LYS A 199 4.22 17.16 -46.71
N PHE A 200 4.38 16.49 -47.84
CA PHE A 200 5.47 15.57 -48.14
C PHE A 200 6.78 16.09 -47.51
N GLY A 201 7.12 15.53 -46.35
CA GLY A 201 8.23 15.99 -45.51
C GLY A 201 7.97 15.57 -44.07
N GLY A 202 7.84 14.27 -43.84
CA GLY A 202 7.64 13.70 -42.50
C GLY A 202 8.74 14.17 -41.56
N ASN A 203 8.40 15.08 -40.66
CA ASN A 203 9.23 15.31 -39.49
C ASN A 203 8.96 14.13 -38.54
N GLU A 204 9.88 13.18 -38.49
CA GLU A 204 9.88 12.07 -37.51
C GLU A 204 9.67 12.53 -36.05
N LYS A 205 9.83 13.83 -35.76
CA LYS A 205 9.59 14.43 -34.45
C LYS A 205 8.11 14.49 -34.05
N ASP A 206 7.19 14.80 -34.97
CA ASP A 206 5.75 14.88 -34.65
C ASP A 206 5.14 13.50 -34.40
N GLU A 207 5.58 12.48 -35.15
CA GLU A 207 5.15 11.10 -34.91
C GLU A 207 5.68 10.57 -33.56
N ARG A 208 6.91 10.92 -33.15
CA ARG A 208 7.48 10.51 -31.85
C ARG A 208 6.82 11.19 -30.64
N GLU A 209 6.20 12.35 -30.80
CA GLU A 209 5.48 13.02 -29.71
C GLU A 209 4.09 12.40 -29.45
N ASN A 210 3.50 11.77 -30.46
CA ASN A 210 2.18 11.13 -30.39
C ASN A 210 2.22 9.66 -29.92
N ILE A 211 3.40 9.12 -29.61
CA ILE A 211 3.56 7.76 -29.08
C ILE A 211 3.42 7.78 -27.55
N VAL A 212 2.65 6.84 -27.00
CA VAL A 212 2.55 6.60 -25.55
C VAL A 212 3.93 6.25 -25.01
N LYS A 213 4.43 7.08 -24.09
CA LYS A 213 5.72 6.90 -23.42
C LYS A 213 5.54 6.16 -22.11
N LEU A 214 6.65 5.64 -21.58
CA LEU A 214 6.69 5.00 -20.27
C LEU A 214 6.15 5.93 -19.16
N THR A 215 6.50 7.21 -19.22
CA THR A 215 6.06 8.24 -18.27
C THR A 215 4.55 8.45 -18.29
N ASP A 216 3.91 8.25 -19.44
CA ASP A 216 2.47 8.40 -19.58
C ASP A 216 1.77 7.26 -18.83
N ILE A 217 2.26 6.03 -19.02
CA ILE A 217 1.76 4.85 -18.30
C ILE A 217 1.97 5.02 -16.79
N GLU A 218 3.18 5.39 -16.35
CA GLU A 218 3.49 5.56 -14.92
C GLU A 218 2.62 6.61 -14.24
N ARG A 219 2.26 7.68 -14.96
CA ARG A 219 1.36 8.73 -14.46
C ARG A 219 -0.07 8.24 -14.24
N HIS A 220 -0.55 7.30 -15.06
CA HIS A 220 -1.90 6.73 -14.97
C HIS A 220 -1.99 5.46 -14.13
N MET A 221 -0.88 4.95 -13.61
CA MET A 221 -0.92 3.88 -12.60
C MET A 221 -1.69 4.37 -11.38
N TYR A 222 -2.56 3.53 -10.81
CA TYR A 222 -3.26 3.88 -9.56
C TYR A 222 -2.28 4.26 -8.44
N MET A 223 -1.11 3.62 -8.40
CA MET A 223 -0.05 3.87 -7.44
C MET A 223 0.80 5.12 -7.70
N ALA A 224 0.53 5.93 -8.73
CA ALA A 224 1.25 7.19 -8.98
C ALA A 224 1.21 8.18 -7.80
N VAL A 225 0.32 7.95 -6.81
CA VAL A 225 0.24 8.72 -5.56
C VAL A 225 1.43 8.52 -4.61
N ALA A 226 2.25 7.50 -4.82
CA ALA A 226 3.38 7.14 -3.96
C ALA A 226 4.61 6.73 -4.81
N PRO A 227 5.83 6.88 -4.29
CA PRO A 227 7.02 6.34 -4.95
C PRO A 227 7.00 4.81 -4.97
N ASP A 228 7.97 4.20 -5.65
CA ASP A 228 8.18 2.75 -5.61
C ASP A 228 8.52 2.26 -4.19
N PRO A 229 8.07 1.06 -3.79
CA PRO A 229 8.44 0.48 -2.51
C PRO A 229 9.92 0.13 -2.43
N ASP A 230 10.56 0.54 -1.34
CA ASP A 230 11.91 0.11 -0.98
C ASP A 230 11.92 -1.34 -0.45
N ILE A 231 10.85 -1.71 0.26
CA ILE A 231 10.66 -3.05 0.85
C ILE A 231 9.25 -3.56 0.57
N LEU A 232 9.14 -4.81 0.14
CA LEU A 232 7.88 -5.54 0.03
C LEU A 232 7.94 -6.74 0.97
N ILE A 233 7.06 -6.72 1.97
CA ILE A 233 6.99 -7.73 3.02
C ILE A 233 5.79 -8.63 2.76
N ARG A 234 6.03 -9.94 2.60
CA ARG A 234 4.97 -10.93 2.49
C ARG A 234 5.06 -11.96 3.62
N THR A 235 4.05 -12.00 4.46
CA THR A 235 3.99 -13.00 5.53
C THR A 235 3.59 -14.38 5.01
N SER A 236 3.60 -15.37 5.90
CA SER A 236 3.20 -16.77 5.74
C SER A 236 4.16 -17.68 4.96
N GLY A 237 5.36 -17.21 4.66
CA GLY A 237 6.42 -18.01 4.02
C GLY A 237 6.24 -18.25 2.52
N GLU A 238 5.24 -17.62 1.91
CA GLU A 238 4.97 -17.75 0.48
C GLU A 238 5.93 -16.89 -0.34
N THR A 239 6.58 -17.47 -1.35
CA THR A 239 7.59 -16.80 -2.20
C THR A 239 7.02 -16.39 -3.56
N ARG A 240 5.90 -15.66 -3.55
CA ARG A 240 5.28 -15.09 -4.78
C ARG A 240 4.74 -13.69 -4.49
N LEU A 241 4.49 -12.89 -5.52
CA LEU A 241 3.89 -11.55 -5.37
C LEU A 241 2.36 -11.55 -5.41
N SER A 242 1.73 -12.62 -5.93
CA SER A 242 0.26 -12.71 -6.03
C SER A 242 -0.37 -11.51 -6.75
N ASN A 243 0.23 -11.10 -7.87
CA ASN A 243 -0.25 -10.00 -8.71
C ASN A 243 -0.38 -8.66 -7.95
N PHE A 244 0.59 -8.37 -7.08
CA PHE A 244 0.65 -7.17 -6.28
C PHE A 244 1.89 -6.34 -6.61
N LEU A 245 1.70 -5.07 -6.98
CA LEU A 245 2.75 -4.10 -7.28
C LEU A 245 3.85 -4.63 -8.22
N LEU A 246 3.51 -5.37 -9.26
CA LEU A 246 4.50 -6.01 -10.13
C LEU A 246 5.40 -4.98 -10.83
N TRP A 247 4.82 -3.85 -11.24
CA TRP A 247 5.56 -2.74 -11.85
C TRP A 247 6.46 -2.04 -10.82
N GLN A 248 5.87 -1.60 -9.71
CA GLN A 248 6.51 -0.75 -8.72
C GLN A 248 7.57 -1.51 -7.90
N SER A 249 7.41 -2.84 -7.74
CA SER A 249 8.35 -3.66 -6.95
C SER A 249 9.55 -4.20 -7.73
N ALA A 250 9.78 -3.75 -8.97
CA ALA A 250 10.87 -4.25 -9.83
C ALA A 250 12.27 -4.16 -9.19
N TYR A 251 12.55 -3.10 -8.42
CA TYR A 251 13.83 -2.88 -7.73
C TYR A 251 13.71 -2.86 -6.20
N CYS A 252 12.69 -3.55 -5.68
CA CYS A 252 12.33 -3.56 -4.27
C CYS A 252 13.04 -4.70 -3.51
N CYS A 253 13.36 -4.47 -2.23
CA CYS A 253 13.82 -5.53 -1.34
C CYS A 253 12.66 -6.44 -0.93
N LEU A 254 12.69 -7.71 -1.36
CA LEU A 254 11.66 -8.69 -1.01
C LEU A 254 11.99 -9.40 0.31
N TYR A 255 11.09 -9.33 1.28
CA TYR A 255 11.24 -10.02 2.56
C TYR A 255 10.02 -10.91 2.86
N CYS A 256 10.24 -12.23 2.91
CA CYS A 256 9.17 -13.22 3.04
C CYS A 256 9.29 -14.06 4.33
N PRO A 257 8.99 -13.52 5.52
CA PRO A 257 9.05 -14.29 6.75
C PRO A 257 7.97 -15.39 6.78
N SER A 258 8.29 -16.53 7.39
CA SER A 258 7.38 -17.67 7.55
C SER A 258 6.22 -17.43 8.54
N VAL A 259 6.30 -16.37 9.34
CA VAL A 259 5.28 -15.98 10.32
C VAL A 259 3.94 -15.67 9.65
N LEU A 260 2.81 -16.07 10.24
CA LEU A 260 1.49 -15.69 9.75
C LEU A 260 1.23 -14.21 10.04
N TRP A 261 0.43 -13.52 9.21
CA TRP A 261 0.18 -12.08 9.39
C TRP A 261 -0.27 -11.69 10.81
N PRO A 262 -1.24 -12.37 11.46
CA PRO A 262 -1.63 -12.01 12.83
C PRO A 262 -0.53 -12.19 13.89
N GLU A 263 0.53 -12.93 13.58
CA GLU A 263 1.66 -13.22 14.47
C GLU A 263 2.88 -12.32 14.17
N ILE A 264 2.82 -11.47 13.14
CA ILE A 264 3.90 -10.52 12.84
C ILE A 264 4.07 -9.53 13.98
N GLY A 265 5.30 -9.07 14.19
CA GLY A 265 5.63 -8.23 15.34
C GLY A 265 6.92 -7.46 15.15
N PHE A 266 7.29 -6.71 16.17
CA PHE A 266 8.41 -5.77 16.15
C PHE A 266 9.73 -6.39 15.67
N ARG A 267 10.03 -7.61 16.10
CA ARG A 267 11.27 -8.33 15.70
C ARG A 267 11.33 -8.58 14.19
N HIS A 268 10.22 -8.97 13.59
CA HIS A 268 10.11 -9.20 12.14
C HIS A 268 10.25 -7.89 11.37
N PHE A 269 9.65 -6.82 11.89
CA PHE A 269 9.78 -5.48 11.32
C PHE A 269 11.24 -5.02 11.32
N VAL A 270 11.92 -5.08 12.47
CA VAL A 270 13.34 -4.71 12.58
C VAL A 270 14.22 -5.52 11.62
N TRP A 271 13.99 -6.82 11.52
CA TRP A 271 14.75 -7.66 10.59
C TRP A 271 14.55 -7.27 9.12
N ALA A 272 13.33 -6.89 8.74
CA ALA A 272 13.06 -6.38 7.39
C ALA A 272 13.87 -5.12 7.09
N ILE A 273 13.94 -4.17 8.04
CA ILE A 273 14.71 -2.93 7.89
C ILE A 273 16.21 -3.23 7.79
N LEU A 274 16.74 -4.10 8.64
CA LEU A 274 18.16 -4.49 8.58
C LEU A 274 18.49 -5.19 7.26
N ASN A 275 17.61 -6.07 6.78
CA ASN A 275 17.80 -6.73 5.49
C ASN A 275 17.83 -5.72 4.33
N PHE A 276 16.94 -4.72 4.34
CA PHE A 276 17.00 -3.61 3.39
C PHE A 276 18.31 -2.84 3.49
N GLN A 277 18.73 -2.46 4.70
CA GLN A 277 19.98 -1.71 4.91
C GLN A 277 21.20 -2.44 4.35
N CYS A 278 21.27 -3.76 4.50
CA CYS A 278 22.34 -4.59 3.93
C CYS A 278 22.31 -4.66 2.40
N ASN A 279 21.13 -4.66 1.78
CA ASN A 279 20.97 -4.88 0.33
C ASN A 279 20.82 -3.58 -0.49
N ARG A 280 20.59 -2.44 0.17
CA ARG A 280 20.27 -1.15 -0.47
C ARG A 280 21.24 -0.76 -1.57
N LEU A 281 22.56 -0.81 -1.31
CA LEU A 281 23.57 -0.40 -2.29
C LEU A 281 23.57 -1.27 -3.55
N TYR A 282 23.25 -2.55 -3.42
CA TYR A 282 23.12 -3.45 -4.56
C TYR A 282 21.90 -3.07 -5.41
N LEU A 283 20.75 -2.84 -4.77
CA LEU A 283 19.51 -2.47 -5.45
C LEU A 283 19.63 -1.12 -6.17
N GLU A 284 20.24 -0.12 -5.54
CA GLU A 284 20.46 1.20 -6.16
C GLU A 284 21.37 1.12 -7.39
N ARG A 285 22.40 0.26 -7.36
CA ARG A 285 23.26 0.02 -8.53
C ARG A 285 22.48 -0.63 -9.67
N LYS A 286 21.61 -1.59 -9.36
CA LYS A 286 20.78 -2.26 -10.37
C LYS A 286 19.75 -1.31 -10.99
N LYS A 287 19.08 -0.49 -10.19
CA LYS A 287 18.12 0.52 -10.68
C LYS A 287 18.78 1.56 -11.60
N LYS A 288 20.05 1.89 -11.42
CA LYS A 288 20.80 2.82 -12.30
C LYS A 288 21.27 2.18 -13.61
N GLN A 289 21.28 0.86 -13.71
CA GLN A 289 21.76 0.12 -14.90
C GLN A 289 20.65 -0.19 -15.89
N SER A 290 19.38 -0.05 -15.49
CA SER A 290 18.20 -0.20 -16.34
C SER A 290 17.75 1.12 -16.92
#